data_AF-A0A915KXA9-F1
#
_entry.id   AF-A0A915KXA9-F1
#
_cell.length_a   1.000
_cell.length_b   1.000
_cell.length_c   1.000
_cell.angle_alpha   90.00
_cell.angle_beta   90.00
_cell.angle_gamma   90.00
#
_symmetry.space_group_name_H-M   'P 1'
#
loop_
_entity.id
_entity.type
_entity.pdbx_description
1 polymer ?
#
loop_
_entity_poly.entity_id
_entity_poly.type
_entity_poly.pdbx_seq_one_letter_code
_entity_poly.pdbx_strand_id
1 'polypeptide(L)' 'MKFRMRQNYVWKCAFPILAACILISLEAFDFPPFFWIFDAHSLWHLGTTPLPIFWAHFVVDDCKYYQELKMKFA' A
#
# COMPACT_ATOMS: atom_id res chain seq x y z
N MET A 1 8.45 25.53 5.62
CA MET A 1 8.44 24.11 6.09
C MET A 1 7.17 23.73 6.88
N LYS A 2 6.00 24.36 6.62
CA LYS A 2 4.72 24.06 7.33
C LYS A 2 3.73 23.18 6.54
N PHE A 3 3.97 22.93 5.25
CA PHE A 3 3.08 22.13 4.39
C PHE A 3 3.13 20.61 4.67
N ARG A 4 4.22 20.12 5.26
CA ARG A 4 4.44 18.68 5.50
C ARG A 4 3.51 18.10 6.59
N MET A 5 2.93 18.93 7.46
CA MET A 5 2.10 18.48 8.59
C MET A 5 0.65 18.16 8.22
N ARG A 6 0.23 18.30 6.95
CA ARG A 6 -1.18 18.11 6.53
C ARG A 6 -1.42 16.87 5.67
N GLN A 7 -0.38 16.13 5.27
CA GLN A 7 -0.49 14.95 4.41
C GLN A 7 -0.56 13.65 5.23
N ASN A 8 -1.45 13.61 6.23
CA ASN A 8 -1.65 12.43 7.07
C ASN A 8 -2.15 11.21 6.28
N TYR A 9 -2.48 11.33 4.99
CA TYR A 9 -2.87 10.21 4.12
C TYR A 9 -1.66 9.45 3.55
N VAL A 10 -0.42 9.96 3.65
CA VAL A 10 0.78 9.34 3.05
C VAL A 10 1.08 7.95 3.61
N TRP A 11 0.64 7.64 4.83
CA TRP A 11 0.78 6.27 5.36
C TRP A 11 0.04 5.23 4.50
N LYS A 12 -1.04 5.64 3.81
CA LYS A 12 -1.79 4.78 2.88
C LYS A 12 -0.97 4.39 1.64
N CYS A 13 0.11 5.13 1.34
CA CYS A 13 1.10 4.80 0.32
C CYS A 13 2.29 4.03 0.92
N ALA A 14 2.81 4.47 2.06
CA ALA A 14 3.95 3.82 2.69
C ALA A 14 3.64 2.37 3.12
N PHE A 15 2.44 2.13 3.66
CA PHE A 15 2.01 0.80 4.10
C PHE A 15 2.04 -0.24 2.97
N PRO A 16 1.37 -0.06 1.82
CA PRO A 16 1.38 -1.07 0.77
C PRO A 16 2.76 -1.27 0.14
N ILE A 17 3.61 -0.23 0.05
CA ILE A 17 4.99 -0.38 -0.44
C ILE A 17 5.81 -1.27 0.49
N LEU A 18 5.82 -0.96 1.80
CA LEU A 18 6.56 -1.75 2.78
C LEU A 18 6.01 -3.18 2.89
N ALA A 19 4.69 -3.33 2.85
CA ALA A 19 4.04 -4.64 2.83
C ALA A 19 4.45 -5.45 1.59
N ALA A 20 4.44 -4.85 0.40
CA ALA A 20 4.88 -5.51 -0.83
C ALA A 20 6.35 -5.95 -0.77
N CYS A 21 7.24 -5.11 -0.22
CA CYS A 21 8.65 -5.45 -0.02
C CYS A 21 8.87 -6.63 0.93
N ILE A 22 7.99 -6.81 1.92
CA ILE A 22 8.07 -7.97 2.82
C ILE A 22 7.49 -9.20 2.12
N LEU A 23 6.30 -9.05 1.53
CA LEU A 23 5.56 -10.13 0.90
C LEU A 23 6.33 -10.76 -0.27
N ILE A 24 7.17 -10.00 -1.00
CA ILE A 24 7.91 -10.56 -2.15
C ILE A 24 8.84 -11.70 -1.74
N SER A 25 9.22 -11.73 -0.46
CA SER A 25 9.97 -12.83 0.12
C SER A 25 9.19 -14.15 0.06
N LEU A 26 7.86 -14.12 0.24
CA LEU A 26 7.02 -15.32 0.13
C LEU A 26 7.07 -15.90 -1.29
N GLU A 27 6.94 -15.04 -2.31
CA GLU A 27 7.08 -15.46 -3.71
C GLU A 27 8.50 -15.98 -4.01
N ALA A 28 9.54 -15.36 -3.44
CA ALA A 28 10.93 -15.72 -3.72
C ALA A 28 11.39 -17.02 -3.03
N PHE A 29 10.94 -17.27 -1.80
CA PHE A 29 11.33 -18.47 -1.04
C PHE A 29 10.53 -19.72 -1.42
N ASP A 30 9.29 -19.54 -1.91
CA ASP A 30 8.42 -20.58 -2.46
C ASP A 30 8.44 -21.92 -1.70
N PHE A 31 8.10 -21.88 -0.41
CA PHE A 31 8.09 -23.07 0.45
C PHE A 31 6.84 -23.95 0.21
N PRO A 32 6.96 -25.28 0.36
CA PRO A 32 5.86 -26.22 0.17
C PRO A 32 4.75 -26.03 1.23
N PRO A 33 3.52 -26.49 0.95
CA PRO A 33 2.36 -26.20 1.80
C PRO A 33 2.53 -26.70 3.23
N PHE A 34 2.31 -25.79 4.18
CA PHE A 34 2.26 -26.09 5.61
C PHE A 34 0.93 -26.77 5.95
N PHE A 35 1.01 -27.93 6.61
CA PHE A 35 -0.13 -28.80 6.91
C PHE A 35 -1.04 -29.14 5.71
N TRP A 36 -0.53 -29.05 4.47
CA TRP A 36 -1.33 -29.22 3.25
C TRP A 36 -2.47 -28.20 3.06
N ILE A 37 -2.40 -27.05 3.75
CA ILE A 37 -3.46 -26.02 3.71
C ILE A 37 -2.96 -24.75 3.01
N PHE A 38 -1.82 -24.19 3.44
CA PHE A 38 -1.28 -22.93 2.92
C PHE A 38 0.16 -23.10 2.44
N ASP A 39 0.43 -22.75 1.19
CA ASP A 39 1.78 -22.60 0.65
C ASP A 39 2.23 -21.13 0.63
N ALA A 40 3.48 -20.91 0.24
CA ALA A 40 4.04 -19.57 0.10
C ALA A 40 3.25 -18.70 -0.89
N HIS A 41 2.86 -19.29 -2.03
CA HIS A 41 2.20 -18.57 -3.12
C HIS A 41 0.78 -18.11 -2.77
N SER A 42 -0.01 -18.94 -2.07
CA SER A 42 -1.34 -18.56 -1.58
C SER A 42 -1.26 -17.43 -0.54
N LEU A 43 -0.25 -17.44 0.34
CA LEU A 43 -0.02 -16.35 1.29
C LEU A 43 0.45 -15.06 0.61
N TRP A 44 1.26 -15.18 -0.46
CA TRP A 44 1.63 -14.05 -1.32
C TRP A 44 0.39 -13.40 -1.95
N HIS A 45 -0.50 -14.19 -2.57
CA HIS A 45 -1.76 -13.69 -3.13
C HIS A 45 -2.64 -13.06 -2.06
N LEU A 46 -2.77 -13.70 -0.89
CA LEU A 46 -3.58 -13.19 0.22
C LEU A 46 -3.08 -11.83 0.70
N GLY A 47 -1.77 -11.67 0.84
CA GLY A 47 -1.17 -10.42 1.31
C GLY A 47 -1.17 -9.30 0.26
N THR A 48 -0.98 -9.63 -1.01
CA THR A 48 -0.89 -8.63 -2.09
C THR A 48 -2.25 -8.15 -2.60
N THR A 49 -3.28 -8.99 -2.56
CA THR A 49 -4.65 -8.67 -3.01
C THR A 49 -5.25 -7.38 -2.40
N PRO A 50 -5.13 -7.09 -1.09
CA PRO A 50 -5.68 -5.87 -0.51
C PRO A 50 -4.83 -4.60 -0.77
N LEU A 51 -3.56 -4.72 -1.15
CA LEU A 51 -2.65 -3.57 -1.28
C LEU A 51 -3.12 -2.51 -2.30
N PRO A 52 -3.66 -2.87 -3.48
CA PRO A 52 -4.19 -1.91 -4.44
C PRO A 52 -5.31 -1.02 -3.88
N ILE A 53 -6.08 -1.50 -2.90
CA ILE A 53 -7.16 -0.71 -2.27
C ILE A 53 -6.55 0.46 -1.50
N PHE A 54 -5.49 0.22 -0.72
CA PHE A 54 -4.77 1.27 -0.01
C PHE A 54 -4.15 2.28 -0.98
N TRP A 55 -3.57 1.80 -2.08
CA TRP A 55 -3.02 2.65 -3.12
C TRP A 55 -4.09 3.55 -3.77
N ALA A 56 -5.25 2.98 -4.12
CA ALA A 56 -6.36 3.74 -4.68
C ALA A 56 -6.84 4.84 -3.71
N HIS A 57 -6.96 4.52 -2.42
CA HIS A 57 -7.34 5.49 -1.40
C HIS A 57 -6.30 6.61 -1.25
N PHE A 58 -5.00 6.28 -1.33
CA PHE A 58 -3.93 7.26 -1.32
C PHE A 58 -4.05 8.23 -2.51
N VAL A 59 -4.22 7.72 -3.73
CA VAL A 59 -4.33 8.55 -4.95
C VAL A 59 -5.52 9.51 -4.86
N VAL A 60 -6.67 9.02 -4.39
CA VAL A 60 -7.86 9.86 -4.20
C VAL A 60 -7.61 11.00 -3.21
N ASP A 61 -6.97 10.70 -2.08
CA ASP A 61 -6.67 11.72 -1.07
C ASP A 61 -5.61 12.72 -1.55
N ASP A 62 -4.64 12.28 -2.34
CA ASP A 62 -3.62 13.14 -2.95
C ASP A 62 -4.26 14.11 -3.96
N CYS A 63 -5.17 13.63 -4.82
CA CYS A 63 -5.95 14.47 -5.72
C CYS A 63 -6.78 15.53 -4.99
N LYS A 64 -7.45 15.15 -3.89
CA LYS A 64 -8.23 16.10 -3.07
C LYS A 64 -7.32 17.17 -2.46
N TYR A 65 -6.18 16.76 -1.91
CA TYR A 65 -5.20 17.69 -1.36
C TYR A 65 -4.70 18.68 -2.42
N TYR A 66 -4.38 18.19 -3.63
CA TYR A 66 -3.96 19.02 -4.76
C TYR A 66 -5.05 20.02 -5.17
N GLN A 67 -6.31 19.60 -5.22
CA GLN A 67 -7.43 20.48 -5.53
C GLN A 67 -7.61 21.59 -4.48
N GLU A 68 -7.55 21.25 -3.19
CA GLU A 68 -7.59 22.24 -2.11
C GLU A 68 -6.42 23.23 -2.19
N LEU A 69 -5.23 22.75 -2.55
CA LEU A 69 -4.05 23.59 -2.74
C LEU A 69 -4.29 24.58 -3.90
N LYS A 70 -4.75 24.08 -5.05
CA LYS A 70 -5.06 24.90 -6.23
C LYS A 70 -6.08 25.99 -5.91
N MET A 71 -7.15 25.67 -5.18
CA MET A 71 -8.18 26.64 -4.78
C MET A 71 -7.67 27.70 -3.79
N LYS A 72 -6.63 27.42 -3.00
CA LYS A 72 -6.04 28.38 -2.04
C LYS A 72 -5.09 29.39 -2.71
N PHE A 73 -4.56 29.05 -3.88
CA PHE A 73 -3.56 29.85 -4.58
C PHE A 73 -4.03 30.35 -5.96
N ALA A 74 -5.29 30.10 -6.31
CA ALA A 74 -6.00 30.73 -7.42
C ALA A 74 -6.71 31.99 -6.92
#